data_AF-A0A662VNJ8-F1
#
_entry.id   AF-A0A662VNJ8-F1
#
_cell.length_a   1.000
_cell.length_b   1.000
_cell.length_c   1.000
_cell.angle_alpha   90.00
_cell.angle_beta   90.00
_cell.angle_gamma   90.00
#
_symmetry.space_group_name_H-M   'P 1'
#
loop_
_entity.id
_entity.type
_entity.pdbx_description
1 polymer ?
#
loop_
_entity_poly.entity_id
_entity_poly.type
_entity_poly.pdbx_seq_one_letter_code
_entity_poly.pdbx_strand_id
1 'polypeptide(L)'
;MKYKLLGAIIAVVLAEISAFLTLQAYLTSPFALLSQYPIYYLLFIIPIVLVLMDRNPYSLSFFAILILFSFGRILANSEVFYSFLDALYFFKFYDLSDYLYSIFSPYKAQDISHFLTLTWLFVASQLVWNACLKAELLDKEGFEVKDTLTFQIVAVSLISFAIYAVYPHVLNVLKTTHQIPMLFAGLIGVVLFLISAYLLIKQ
;
A
#
# COMPACT_ATOMS: atom_id res chain seq x y z
N MET A 1 15.49 -24.39 2.10
CA MET A 1 15.09 -23.91 0.75
C MET A 1 13.58 -23.90 0.52
N LYS A 2 12.84 -24.89 1.05
CA LYS A 2 11.40 -25.07 0.76
C LYS A 2 10.52 -23.91 1.24
N TYR A 3 10.77 -23.39 2.45
CA TYR A 3 9.94 -22.33 3.05
C TYR A 3 10.16 -20.95 2.42
N LYS A 4 11.41 -20.60 2.09
CA LYS A 4 11.71 -19.35 1.37
C LYS A 4 11.06 -19.32 -0.01
N LEU A 5 11.07 -20.44 -0.72
CA LEU A 5 10.37 -20.55 -2.02
C LEU A 5 8.86 -20.37 -1.85
N LEU A 6 8.25 -20.99 -0.83
CA LEU A 6 6.83 -20.79 -0.52
C LEU A 6 6.51 -19.31 -0.26
N GLY A 7 7.30 -18.66 0.60
CA GLY A 7 7.16 -17.23 0.88
C GLY A 7 7.31 -16.39 -0.39
N ALA A 8 8.22 -16.76 -1.30
CA ALA A 8 8.46 -16.03 -2.55
C ALA A 8 7.24 -16.14 -3.46
N ILE A 9 6.68 -17.34 -3.61
CA ILE A 9 5.49 -17.59 -4.43
C ILE A 9 4.32 -16.77 -3.91
N ILE A 10 4.06 -16.80 -2.60
CA ILE A 10 2.95 -16.04 -2.00
C ILE A 10 3.17 -14.53 -2.19
N ALA A 11 4.40 -14.05 -1.94
CA ALA A 11 4.73 -12.64 -2.10
C ALA A 11 4.59 -12.17 -3.56
N VAL A 12 4.99 -12.98 -4.54
CA VAL A 12 4.76 -12.69 -5.96
C VAL A 12 3.27 -12.61 -6.24
N VAL A 13 2.48 -13.59 -5.84
CA VAL A 13 1.03 -13.59 -6.10
C VAL A 13 0.37 -12.33 -5.52
N LEU A 14 0.71 -11.95 -4.29
CA LEU A 14 0.19 -10.73 -3.66
C LEU A 14 0.69 -9.45 -4.36
N ALA A 15 1.94 -9.42 -4.81
CA ALA A 15 2.51 -8.32 -5.57
C ALA A 15 1.83 -8.16 -6.94
N GLU A 16 1.56 -9.26 -7.66
CA GLU A 16 0.86 -9.27 -8.94
C GLU A 16 -0.59 -8.81 -8.81
N ILE A 17 -1.31 -9.27 -7.77
CA ILE A 17 -2.66 -8.77 -7.46
C ILE A 17 -2.60 -7.26 -7.20
N SER A 18 -1.61 -6.80 -6.44
CA SER A 18 -1.42 -5.38 -6.13
C SER A 18 -1.08 -4.55 -7.39
N ALA A 19 -0.25 -5.10 -8.29
CA ALA A 19 0.08 -4.50 -9.58
C ALA A 19 -1.16 -4.39 -10.47
N PHE A 20 -1.99 -5.43 -10.52
CA PHE A 20 -3.25 -5.44 -11.26
C PHE A 20 -4.24 -4.40 -10.75
N LEU A 21 -4.46 -4.33 -9.43
CA LEU A 21 -5.31 -3.31 -8.83
C LEU A 21 -4.77 -1.90 -9.11
N THR A 22 -3.46 -1.72 -9.01
CA THR A 22 -2.81 -0.44 -9.30
C THR A 22 -2.96 -0.05 -10.76
N LEU A 23 -2.87 -0.99 -11.70
CA LEU A 23 -3.12 -0.75 -13.11
C LEU A 23 -4.54 -0.26 -13.35
N GLN A 24 -5.54 -0.95 -12.77
CA GLN A 24 -6.94 -0.51 -12.87
C GLN A 24 -7.12 0.90 -12.31
N ALA A 25 -6.51 1.18 -11.15
CA ALA A 25 -6.54 2.49 -10.52
C ALA A 25 -5.90 3.57 -11.39
N TYR A 26 -4.73 3.28 -11.99
CA TYR A 26 -4.01 4.18 -12.86
C TYR A 26 -4.80 4.51 -14.14
N LEU A 27 -5.34 3.50 -14.83
CA LEU A 27 -6.10 3.67 -16.07
C LEU A 27 -7.39 4.48 -15.87
N THR A 28 -7.88 4.53 -14.64
CA THR A 28 -9.06 5.31 -14.26
C THR A 28 -8.67 6.53 -13.42
N SER A 29 -7.45 7.04 -13.60
CA SER A 29 -6.92 8.25 -12.95
C SER A 29 -6.61 9.33 -14.00
N PRO A 30 -6.50 10.60 -13.60
CA PRO A 30 -6.12 11.68 -14.51
C PRO A 30 -4.74 11.47 -15.16
N PHE A 31 -3.85 10.70 -14.53
CA PHE A 31 -2.52 10.42 -15.05
C PHE A 31 -2.52 9.50 -16.29
N ALA A 32 -3.58 8.72 -16.51
CA ALA A 32 -3.72 7.94 -17.74
C ALA A 32 -3.72 8.83 -19.00
N LEU A 33 -4.16 10.08 -18.88
CA LEU A 33 -4.14 11.06 -19.98
C LEU A 33 -2.72 11.57 -20.29
N LEU A 34 -1.82 11.53 -19.30
CA LEU A 34 -0.47 12.10 -19.39
C LEU A 34 0.57 11.12 -19.97
N SER A 35 0.36 9.81 -19.82
CA SER A 35 1.27 8.80 -20.35
C SER A 35 0.50 7.73 -21.11
N GLN A 36 0.68 7.76 -22.44
CA GLN A 36 0.10 6.80 -23.38
C GLN A 36 0.96 5.53 -23.56
N TYR A 37 2.16 5.49 -22.97
CA TYR A 37 3.07 4.36 -23.12
C TYR A 37 2.70 3.21 -22.16
N PRO A 38 2.85 1.95 -22.60
CA PRO A 38 2.51 0.76 -21.82
C PRO A 38 3.54 0.45 -20.69
N ILE A 39 4.18 1.49 -20.15
CA ILE A 39 5.16 1.44 -19.05
C ILE A 39 4.57 0.77 -17.81
N TYR A 40 3.25 0.84 -17.64
CA TYR A 40 2.55 0.19 -16.53
C TYR A 40 2.66 -1.35 -16.54
N TYR A 41 2.98 -2.00 -17.68
CA TYR A 41 3.26 -3.45 -17.67
C TYR A 41 4.57 -3.80 -16.96
N LEU A 42 5.49 -2.84 -16.79
CA LEU A 42 6.70 -3.05 -15.99
C LEU A 42 6.38 -3.40 -14.53
N LEU A 43 5.19 -3.02 -14.03
CA LEU A 43 4.75 -3.36 -12.68
C LEU A 43 4.65 -4.88 -12.45
N PHE A 44 4.36 -5.67 -13.48
CA PHE A 44 4.25 -7.14 -13.40
C PHE A 44 5.62 -7.84 -13.57
N ILE A 45 6.63 -7.12 -14.06
CA ILE A 45 7.98 -7.68 -14.26
C ILE A 45 8.82 -7.52 -12.98
N ILE A 46 8.60 -6.44 -12.23
CA ILE A 46 9.41 -6.12 -11.04
C ILE A 46 9.39 -7.25 -9.99
N PRO A 47 8.23 -7.83 -9.59
CA PRO A 47 8.21 -8.91 -8.60
C PRO A 47 9.02 -10.13 -9.05
N ILE A 48 8.91 -10.50 -10.34
CA ILE A 48 9.64 -11.62 -10.94
C ILE A 48 11.15 -11.37 -10.91
N VAL A 49 11.60 -10.17 -11.30
CA VAL A 49 13.02 -9.81 -11.27
C VAL A 49 13.55 -9.83 -9.84
N LEU A 50 12.77 -9.36 -8.86
CA LEU A 50 13.16 -9.40 -7.46
C LEU A 50 13.32 -10.82 -6.92
N VAL A 51 12.47 -11.77 -7.34
CA VAL A 51 12.67 -13.21 -7.03
C VAL A 51 13.99 -13.72 -7.61
N LEU A 52 14.29 -13.40 -8.88
CA LEU A 52 15.53 -13.85 -9.54
C LEU A 52 16.79 -13.28 -8.86
N MET A 53 16.67 -12.11 -8.23
CA MET A 53 17.73 -11.49 -7.43
C MET A 53 17.78 -12.00 -5.96
N ASP A 54 16.98 -13.01 -5.62
CA ASP A 54 16.85 -13.56 -4.26
C ASP A 54 16.41 -12.52 -3.21
N ARG A 55 15.61 -11.54 -3.64
CA ARG A 55 15.04 -10.46 -2.81
C ARG A 55 13.56 -10.69 -2.56
N ASN A 56 13.00 -9.94 -1.59
CA ASN A 56 11.57 -9.94 -1.34
C ASN A 56 10.81 -9.44 -2.59
N PRO A 57 9.93 -10.25 -3.20
CA PRO A 57 9.21 -9.89 -4.42
C PRO A 57 8.25 -8.72 -4.22
N TYR A 58 7.67 -8.60 -3.02
CA TYR A 58 6.82 -7.47 -2.64
C TYR A 58 7.60 -6.50 -1.73
N SER A 59 8.72 -5.98 -2.22
CA SER A 59 9.56 -5.04 -1.45
C SER A 59 8.85 -3.71 -1.13
N LEU A 60 9.35 -2.99 -0.12
CA LEU A 60 8.90 -1.64 0.21
C LEU A 60 9.06 -0.67 -0.97
N SER A 61 10.15 -0.81 -1.74
CA SER A 61 10.38 0.01 -2.95
C SER A 61 9.32 -0.25 -4.01
N PHE A 62 8.96 -1.51 -4.24
CA PHE A 62 7.88 -1.85 -5.17
C PHE A 62 6.54 -1.31 -4.68
N PHE A 63 6.23 -1.47 -3.39
CA PHE A 63 5.04 -0.87 -2.77
C PHE A 63 4.98 0.65 -2.98
N ALA A 64 6.09 1.37 -2.77
CA ALA A 64 6.15 2.82 -2.99
C ALA A 64 5.85 3.19 -4.46
N ILE A 65 6.33 2.41 -5.43
CA ILE A 65 5.98 2.57 -6.85
C ILE A 65 4.48 2.41 -7.05
N LEU A 66 3.85 1.36 -6.49
CA LEU A 66 2.41 1.15 -6.62
C LEU A 66 1.57 2.31 -6.05
N ILE A 67 1.99 2.84 -4.90
CA ILE A 67 1.35 4.01 -4.28
C ILE A 67 1.48 5.25 -5.17
N LEU A 68 2.66 5.47 -5.77
CA LEU A 68 2.91 6.60 -6.66
C LEU A 68 2.03 6.52 -7.93
N PHE A 69 1.90 5.34 -8.53
CA PHE A 69 1.00 5.12 -9.67
C PHE A 69 -0.49 5.31 -9.30
N SER A 70 -0.84 5.10 -8.04
CA SER A 70 -2.21 5.29 -7.56
C SER A 70 -2.50 6.74 -7.13
N PHE A 71 -1.47 7.56 -6.89
CA PHE A 71 -1.57 8.86 -6.20
C PHE A 71 -2.48 9.88 -6.89
N GLY A 72 -2.62 9.81 -8.22
CA GLY A 72 -3.48 10.71 -9.00
C GLY A 72 -4.94 10.70 -8.54
N ARG A 73 -5.41 9.56 -8.02
CA ARG A 73 -6.77 9.43 -7.46
C ARG A 73 -6.94 10.18 -6.14
N ILE A 74 -5.91 10.19 -5.27
CA ILE A 74 -5.95 10.91 -3.99
C ILE A 74 -5.89 12.41 -4.24
N LEU A 75 -5.00 12.85 -5.13
CA LEU A 75 -4.81 14.26 -5.45
C LEU A 75 -6.13 14.93 -5.81
N ALA A 76 -6.94 14.30 -6.68
CA ALA A 76 -8.23 14.81 -7.12
C ALA A 76 -9.20 15.14 -5.97
N ASN A 77 -9.09 14.45 -4.84
CA ASN A 77 -9.96 14.61 -3.67
C ASN A 77 -9.25 15.30 -2.48
N SER A 78 -8.02 15.77 -2.66
CA SER A 78 -7.22 16.34 -1.57
C SER A 78 -7.39 17.86 -1.47
N GLU A 79 -7.56 18.37 -0.24
CA GLU A 79 -7.56 19.81 0.05
C GLU A 79 -6.23 20.48 -0.36
N VAL A 80 -5.14 19.72 -0.31
CA VAL A 80 -3.81 20.16 -0.74
C VAL A 80 -3.80 20.50 -2.23
N PHE A 81 -4.48 19.70 -3.05
CA PHE A 81 -4.60 19.96 -4.49
C PHE A 81 -5.42 21.23 -4.77
N TYR A 82 -6.52 21.45 -4.06
CA TYR A 82 -7.30 22.69 -4.21
C TYR A 82 -6.52 23.93 -3.74
N SER A 83 -5.82 23.83 -2.62
CA SER A 83 -4.92 24.90 -2.15
C SER A 83 -3.82 25.21 -3.18
N PHE A 84 -3.34 24.20 -3.89
CA PHE A 84 -2.37 24.38 -4.98
C PHE A 84 -3.00 25.08 -6.20
N LEU A 85 -4.23 24.72 -6.59
CA LEU A 85 -4.96 25.41 -7.65
C LEU A 85 -5.24 26.88 -7.31
N ASP A 86 -5.61 27.16 -6.06
CA ASP A 86 -5.81 28.52 -5.57
C ASP A 86 -4.52 29.33 -5.58
N ALA A 87 -3.39 28.72 -5.19
CA ALA A 87 -2.08 29.36 -5.28
C ALA A 87 -1.70 29.68 -6.73
N LEU A 88 -1.92 28.74 -7.68
CA LEU A 88 -1.69 29.00 -9.11
C LEU A 88 -2.54 30.16 -9.62
N TYR A 89 -3.81 30.20 -9.20
CA TYR A 89 -4.74 31.26 -9.54
C TYR A 89 -4.26 32.62 -8.98
N PHE A 90 -3.78 32.65 -7.73
CA PHE A 90 -3.22 33.84 -7.09
C PHE A 90 -1.97 34.36 -7.84
N PHE A 91 -1.11 33.47 -8.33
CA PHE A 91 0.06 33.82 -9.15
C PHE A 91 -0.27 34.14 -10.62
N LYS A 92 -1.56 34.27 -10.98
CA LYS A 92 -2.07 34.61 -12.32
C LYS A 92 -1.87 33.51 -13.38
N PHE A 93 -1.66 32.25 -12.96
CA PHE A 93 -1.66 31.10 -13.87
C PHE A 93 -3.08 30.54 -14.05
N TYR A 94 -4.01 31.38 -14.53
CA TYR A 94 -5.43 31.04 -14.62
C TYR A 94 -5.69 29.83 -15.52
N ASP A 95 -5.17 29.85 -16.75
CA ASP A 95 -5.37 28.78 -17.73
C ASP A 95 -4.84 27.42 -17.23
N LEU A 96 -3.72 27.43 -16.51
CA LEU A 96 -3.14 26.22 -15.94
C LEU A 96 -3.99 25.67 -14.79
N SER A 97 -4.51 26.56 -13.92
CA SER A 97 -5.39 26.17 -12.82
C SER A 97 -6.69 25.56 -13.34
N ASP A 98 -7.35 26.19 -14.31
CA ASP A 98 -8.58 25.71 -14.92
C ASP A 98 -8.37 24.39 -15.69
N TYR A 99 -7.25 24.27 -16.40
CA TYR A 99 -6.88 23.04 -17.10
C TYR A 99 -6.68 21.87 -16.11
N LEU A 100 -5.89 22.07 -15.05
CA LEU A 100 -5.69 21.05 -14.02
C LEU A 100 -6.99 20.69 -13.30
N TYR A 101 -7.83 21.66 -12.98
CA TYR A 101 -9.15 21.41 -12.40
C TYR A 101 -10.01 20.53 -13.33
N SER A 102 -10.06 20.85 -14.62
CA SER A 102 -10.86 20.10 -15.60
C SER A 102 -10.44 18.64 -15.73
N ILE A 103 -9.13 18.35 -15.64
CA ILE A 103 -8.59 16.99 -15.72
C ILE A 103 -8.91 16.18 -14.47
N PHE A 104 -8.79 16.77 -13.29
CA PHE A 104 -8.93 16.06 -12.01
C PHE A 104 -10.39 15.99 -11.54
N SER A 105 -11.25 16.92 -11.96
CA SER A 105 -12.64 16.99 -11.50
C SER A 105 -13.49 15.73 -11.74
N PRO A 106 -13.38 15.01 -12.87
CA PRO A 106 -14.11 13.76 -13.08
C PRO A 106 -13.78 12.64 -12.09
N TYR A 107 -12.64 12.74 -11.40
CA TYR A 107 -12.10 11.68 -10.55
C TYR A 107 -12.29 11.90 -9.04
N LYS A 108 -12.98 12.99 -8.64
CA LYS A 108 -13.17 13.38 -7.23
C LYS A 108 -13.88 12.33 -6.37
N ALA A 109 -14.76 11.52 -6.97
CA ALA A 109 -15.58 10.54 -6.24
C ALA A 109 -14.87 9.22 -5.91
N GLN A 110 -13.57 9.10 -6.21
CA GLN A 110 -12.87 7.84 -6.04
C GLN A 110 -12.47 7.57 -4.59
N ASP A 111 -12.69 6.32 -4.17
CA ASP A 111 -12.54 5.85 -2.80
C ASP A 111 -11.08 5.52 -2.44
N ILE A 112 -10.71 5.80 -1.19
CA ILE A 112 -9.40 5.52 -0.58
C ILE A 112 -9.22 4.01 -0.35
N SER A 113 -10.29 3.22 -0.39
CA SER A 113 -10.27 1.75 -0.22
C SER A 113 -9.19 1.05 -1.05
N HIS A 114 -8.87 1.54 -2.24
CA HIS A 114 -7.76 1.02 -3.05
C HIS A 114 -6.40 1.02 -2.31
N PHE A 115 -6.05 2.15 -1.68
CA PHE A 115 -4.79 2.29 -0.93
C PHE A 115 -4.77 1.43 0.31
N LEU A 116 -5.92 1.30 0.97
CA LEU A 116 -6.07 0.41 2.11
C LEU A 116 -5.82 -1.05 1.70
N THR A 117 -6.40 -1.48 0.58
CA THR A 117 -6.18 -2.82 0.02
C THR A 117 -4.72 -3.05 -0.36
N LEU A 118 -4.07 -2.10 -1.04
CA LEU A 118 -2.64 -2.21 -1.36
C LEU A 118 -1.78 -2.33 -0.10
N THR A 119 -2.04 -1.50 0.90
CA THR A 119 -1.31 -1.52 2.18
C THR A 119 -1.53 -2.85 2.91
N TRP A 120 -2.76 -3.36 2.90
CA TRP A 120 -3.10 -4.65 3.49
C TRP A 120 -2.37 -5.81 2.82
N LEU A 121 -2.40 -5.89 1.48
CA LEU A 121 -1.69 -6.91 0.71
C LEU A 121 -0.18 -6.85 0.97
N PHE A 122 0.39 -5.64 1.05
CA PHE A 122 1.80 -5.45 1.38
C PHE A 122 2.14 -5.97 2.78
N VAL A 123 1.39 -5.55 3.81
CA VAL A 123 1.63 -5.97 5.21
C VAL A 123 1.47 -7.49 5.34
N ALA A 124 0.42 -8.08 4.76
CA ALA A 124 0.23 -9.53 4.74
C ALA A 124 1.42 -10.23 4.08
N SER A 125 1.90 -9.74 2.93
CA SER A 125 3.07 -10.28 2.25
C SER A 125 4.33 -10.19 3.11
N GLN A 126 4.58 -9.07 3.80
CA GLN A 126 5.75 -8.91 4.67
C GLN A 126 5.73 -9.90 5.84
N LEU A 127 4.56 -10.05 6.48
CA LEU A 127 4.41 -10.95 7.61
C LEU A 127 4.61 -12.41 7.20
N VAL A 128 4.02 -12.83 6.07
CA VAL A 128 4.20 -14.20 5.53
C VAL A 128 5.65 -14.44 5.11
N TRP A 129 6.28 -13.50 4.41
CA TRP A 129 7.68 -13.60 3.98
C TRP A 129 8.62 -13.76 5.19
N ASN A 130 8.46 -12.93 6.21
CA ASN A 130 9.27 -12.99 7.43
C ASN A 130 9.05 -14.28 8.22
N ALA A 131 7.81 -14.77 8.30
CA ALA A 131 7.51 -16.06 8.92
C ALA A 131 8.20 -17.21 8.17
N CYS A 132 8.18 -17.19 6.83
CA CYS A 132 8.84 -18.19 5.99
C CYS A 132 10.37 -18.16 6.12
N LEU A 133 10.98 -16.97 6.21
CA LEU A 133 12.42 -16.83 6.44
C LEU A 133 12.81 -17.36 7.83
N LYS A 134 12.05 -17.02 8.86
CA LYS A 134 12.28 -17.51 10.22
C LYS A 134 12.14 -19.03 10.30
N ALA A 135 11.13 -19.58 9.64
CA ALA A 135 10.93 -21.02 9.50
C ALA A 135 12.13 -21.70 8.84
N GLU A 136 12.68 -21.13 7.76
CA GLU A 136 13.87 -21.68 7.12
C GLU A 136 15.11 -21.65 8.01
N LEU A 137 15.26 -20.63 8.85
CA LEU A 137 16.36 -20.57 9.83
C LEU A 137 16.22 -21.64 10.90
N LEU A 138 15.02 -21.80 11.48
CA LEU A 138 14.74 -22.81 12.51
C LEU A 138 14.91 -24.24 11.98
N ASP A 139 14.54 -24.50 10.73
CA ASP A 139 14.70 -25.79 10.05
C ASP A 139 16.19 -26.14 9.89
N LYS A 140 17.02 -25.13 9.55
CA LYS A 140 18.48 -25.29 9.49
C LYS A 140 19.11 -25.55 10.86
N GLU A 141 18.51 -25.04 11.93
CA GLU A 141 18.93 -25.27 13.31
C GLU A 141 18.40 -26.60 13.89
N GLY A 142 17.57 -27.34 13.14
CA GLY A 142 17.07 -28.66 13.52
C GLY A 142 15.81 -28.65 14.39
N PHE A 143 15.11 -27.50 14.49
CA PHE A 143 13.84 -27.41 15.21
C PHE A 143 12.65 -27.86 14.34
N GLU A 144 11.58 -28.36 14.97
CA GLU A 144 10.33 -28.66 14.25
C GLU A 144 9.59 -27.37 13.90
N VAL A 145 9.38 -27.13 12.61
CA VAL A 145 8.91 -25.82 12.09
C VAL A 145 7.46 -25.83 11.63
N LYS A 146 6.91 -27.00 11.32
CA LYS A 146 5.67 -27.13 10.54
C LYS A 146 4.46 -26.54 11.27
N ASP A 147 4.30 -26.84 12.55
CA ASP A 147 3.17 -26.38 13.35
C ASP A 147 3.32 -24.89 13.72
N THR A 148 4.54 -24.45 14.01
CA THR A 148 4.83 -23.04 14.33
C THR A 148 4.59 -22.12 13.14
N LEU A 149 5.00 -22.53 11.93
CA LEU A 149 4.78 -21.75 10.71
C LEU A 149 3.27 -21.67 10.38
N THR A 150 2.56 -22.80 10.51
CA THR A 150 1.11 -22.83 10.24
C THR A 150 0.36 -21.91 11.19
N PHE A 151 0.68 -21.96 12.49
CA PHE A 151 0.10 -21.05 13.48
C PHE A 151 0.40 -19.58 13.17
N GLN A 152 1.65 -19.25 12.81
CA GLN A 152 2.04 -17.89 12.47
C GLN A 152 1.29 -17.37 11.23
N ILE A 153 1.18 -18.17 10.17
CA ILE A 153 0.44 -17.77 8.96
C ILE A 153 -1.04 -17.53 9.26
N VAL A 154 -1.67 -18.42 10.04
CA VAL A 154 -3.09 -18.28 10.42
C VAL A 154 -3.29 -17.04 11.30
N ALA A 155 -2.45 -16.84 12.31
CA ALA A 155 -2.54 -15.68 13.20
C ALA A 155 -2.32 -14.36 12.43
N VAL A 156 -1.32 -14.30 11.56
CA VAL A 156 -1.05 -13.16 10.68
C VAL A 156 -2.25 -12.87 9.78
N SER A 157 -2.83 -13.90 9.18
CA SER A 157 -3.98 -13.75 8.28
C SER A 157 -5.20 -13.22 9.03
N LEU A 158 -5.49 -13.75 10.22
CA LEU A 158 -6.60 -13.31 11.07
C LEU A 158 -6.42 -11.87 11.55
N ILE A 159 -5.24 -11.52 12.06
CA ILE A 159 -4.95 -10.16 12.54
C ILE A 159 -5.01 -9.16 11.38
N SER A 160 -4.39 -9.51 10.25
CA SER A 160 -4.38 -8.65 9.07
C SER A 160 -5.80 -8.44 8.53
N PHE A 161 -6.61 -9.50 8.47
CA PHE A 161 -8.03 -9.40 8.07
C PHE A 161 -8.85 -8.57 9.07
N ALA A 162 -8.65 -8.76 10.37
CA ALA A 162 -9.33 -7.98 11.39
C ALA A 162 -9.00 -6.49 11.26
N ILE A 163 -7.74 -6.13 11.02
CA ILE A 163 -7.34 -4.74 10.75
C ILE A 163 -8.05 -4.22 9.51
N TYR A 164 -8.05 -4.96 8.40
CA TYR A 164 -8.72 -4.55 7.16
C TYR A 164 -10.23 -4.33 7.34
N ALA A 165 -10.91 -5.20 8.09
CA ALA A 165 -12.34 -5.09 8.32
C ALA A 165 -12.70 -3.97 9.31
N VAL A 166 -11.93 -3.83 10.40
CA VAL A 166 -12.23 -2.88 11.49
C VAL A 166 -11.78 -1.47 11.15
N TYR A 167 -10.66 -1.29 10.45
CA TYR A 167 -10.07 0.02 10.21
C TYR A 167 -10.99 1.00 9.46
N PRO A 168 -11.72 0.62 8.40
CA PRO A 168 -12.70 1.49 7.75
C PRO A 168 -13.81 1.95 8.70
N HIS A 169 -14.27 1.08 9.61
CA HIS A 169 -15.28 1.44 10.60
C HIS A 169 -14.75 2.44 11.61
N VAL A 170 -13.52 2.24 12.11
CA VAL A 170 -12.85 3.19 13.02
C VAL A 170 -12.66 4.55 12.34
N LEU A 171 -12.22 4.56 11.07
CA LEU A 171 -12.07 5.80 10.30
C LEU A 171 -13.40 6.53 10.11
N ASN A 172 -14.47 5.82 9.77
CA ASN A 172 -15.79 6.44 9.57
C ASN A 172 -16.32 7.05 10.88
N VAL A 173 -16.15 6.36 12.01
CA VAL A 173 -16.51 6.91 13.33
C VAL A 173 -15.69 8.17 13.64
N LEU A 174 -14.37 8.16 13.40
CA LEU A 174 -13.52 9.34 13.60
C LEU A 174 -13.91 10.52 12.70
N LYS A 175 -14.22 10.25 11.42
CA LYS A 175 -14.65 11.27 10.44
C LYS A 175 -15.98 11.91 10.87
N THR A 176 -16.96 11.10 11.22
CA THR A 176 -18.32 11.55 11.54
C THR A 176 -18.43 12.18 12.92
N THR A 177 -17.64 11.73 13.90
CA THR A 177 -17.80 12.15 15.29
C THR A 177 -16.89 13.31 15.66
N HIS A 178 -15.71 13.45 15.05
CA HIS A 178 -14.71 14.43 15.53
C HIS A 178 -14.24 15.44 14.46
N GLN A 179 -14.70 15.33 13.20
CA GLN A 179 -14.25 16.17 12.08
C GLN A 179 -12.72 16.34 12.02
N ILE A 180 -11.96 15.37 12.50
CA ILE A 180 -10.50 15.46 12.54
C ILE A 180 -9.99 15.34 11.10
N PRO A 181 -9.21 16.32 10.61
CA PRO A 181 -8.61 16.21 9.29
C PRO A 181 -7.79 14.91 9.21
N MET A 182 -7.97 14.14 8.13
CA MET A 182 -7.33 12.81 7.97
C MET A 182 -5.81 12.85 8.14
N LEU A 183 -5.18 13.99 7.89
CA LEU A 183 -3.76 14.23 8.13
C LEU A 183 -3.36 14.00 9.61
N PHE A 184 -4.17 14.47 10.57
CA PHE A 184 -3.92 14.25 12.00
C PHE A 184 -4.16 12.80 12.42
N ALA A 185 -5.16 12.13 11.85
CA ALA A 185 -5.40 10.70 12.11
C ALA A 185 -4.21 9.84 11.63
N GLY A 186 -3.65 10.17 10.46
CA GLY A 186 -2.41 9.55 9.96
C GLY A 186 -1.21 9.82 10.88
N LEU A 187 -1.06 11.04 11.37
CA LEU A 187 0.03 11.45 12.27
C LEU A 187 -0.06 10.70 13.61
N ILE A 188 -1.26 10.57 14.18
CA ILE A 188 -1.52 9.77 15.39
C ILE A 188 -1.16 8.29 15.15
N GLY A 189 -1.53 7.74 13.99
CA GLY A 189 -1.18 6.36 13.63
C GLY A 189 0.33 6.12 13.56
N VAL A 190 1.08 7.02 12.94
CA VAL A 190 2.55 6.96 12.87
C VAL A 190 3.16 7.05 14.28
N VAL A 191 2.68 7.97 15.11
CA VAL A 191 3.16 8.12 16.49
C VAL A 191 2.88 6.86 17.33
N LEU A 192 1.67 6.29 17.24
CA LEU A 192 1.32 5.04 17.92
C LEU A 192 2.19 3.87 17.45
N PHE A 193 2.46 3.78 16.15
CA PHE A 193 3.36 2.77 15.60
C PHE A 193 4.79 2.92 16.16
N LEU A 194 5.33 4.14 16.17
CA LEU A 194 6.66 4.42 16.74
C LEU A 194 6.73 4.09 18.24
N ILE A 195 5.68 4.42 19.00
CA ILE A 195 5.57 4.05 20.42
C ILE A 195 5.55 2.54 20.59
N SER A 196 4.76 1.83 19.78
CA SER A 196 4.64 0.37 19.84
C SER A 196 5.97 -0.31 19.50
N ALA A 197 6.66 0.18 18.46
CA ALA A 197 7.98 -0.30 18.07
C ALA A 197 9.03 -0.03 19.15
N TYR A 198 9.02 1.16 19.77
CA TYR A 198 9.90 1.49 20.88
C TYR A 198 9.68 0.59 22.10
N LEU A 199 8.41 0.32 22.45
CA LEU A 199 8.06 -0.58 23.56
C LEU A 199 8.51 -2.02 23.31
N LEU A 200 8.42 -2.51 22.07
CA LEU A 200 8.90 -3.84 21.67
C LEU A 200 10.42 -3.97 21.72
N ILE A 201 11.17 -2.90 21.40
CA ILE A 201 12.64 -2.91 21.45
C ILE A 201 13.17 -2.89 22.90
N LYS A 202 12.39 -2.32 23.83
CA LYS A 202 12.78 -2.17 25.23
C LYS A 202 12.50 -3.43 26.07
N GLN A 203 11.70 -4.36 25.56
CA GLN A 203 11.47 -5.69 26.14
C GLN A 203 12.56 -6.66 25.71
#